data_AF-A0A0C3F9P2-F1
#
_entry.id   AF-A0A0C3F9P2-F1
#
_cell.length_a   1.000
_cell.length_b   1.000
_cell.length_c   1.000
_cell.angle_alpha   90.00
_cell.angle_beta   90.00
_cell.angle_gamma   90.00
#
_symmetry.space_group_name_H-M   'P 1'
#
loop_
_entity.id
_entity.type
_entity.pdbx_description
1 polymer ?
#
loop_
_entity_poly.entity_id
_entity_poly.type
_entity_poly.pdbx_seq_one_letter_code
_entity_poly.pdbx_strand_id
1 'polypeptide(L)'
;VGKKPKGALSQNETIKGGYEDYILRTPHKKTYRPDDNMRRMITDYFREITQANRNTIKARLPDNMPLWGKFCIAHGGDSVRCTMATSRKRSERNMSFVRFELIVFDEPKVLYGRVEKVIECQLPDDPVFDGKDATQELTFYRTETAPIITDLATIRAVIGRVQTTGGPSTQQHWGIIDRSSALTRTTFEERDSLSDEDDDDLD
;
A
#
# COMPACT_ATOMS: atom_id res chain seq x y z
N VAL A 1 -7.85 -17.03 -33.68
CA VAL A 1 -7.96 -16.23 -32.43
C VAL A 1 -6.77 -15.27 -32.39
N GLY A 2 -7.00 -13.97 -32.62
CA GLY A 2 -5.94 -12.98 -32.74
C GLY A 2 -5.21 -12.76 -31.41
N LYS A 3 -3.88 -12.90 -31.39
CA LYS A 3 -3.05 -12.52 -30.24
C LYS A 3 -3.07 -10.99 -30.12
N LYS A 4 -3.44 -10.47 -28.95
CA LYS A 4 -3.37 -9.03 -28.65
C LYS A 4 -1.93 -8.53 -28.83
N PRO A 5 -1.72 -7.33 -29.37
CA PRO A 5 -0.39 -6.76 -29.50
C PRO A 5 0.26 -6.58 -28.12
N LYS A 6 1.56 -6.84 -28.06
CA LYS A 6 2.38 -6.74 -26.84
C LYS A 6 2.33 -5.28 -26.36
N GLY A 7 1.75 -5.05 -25.18
CA GLY A 7 1.52 -3.70 -24.63
C GLY A 7 0.06 -3.22 -24.63
N ALA A 8 -0.86 -3.92 -25.27
CA ALA A 8 -2.28 -3.60 -25.17
C ALA A 8 -2.88 -4.08 -23.84
N LEU A 9 -3.58 -3.19 -23.13
CA LEU A 9 -4.29 -3.52 -21.89
C LEU A 9 -5.26 -4.70 -22.09
N SER A 10 -5.29 -5.60 -21.11
CA SER A 10 -6.34 -6.62 -21.05
C SER A 10 -7.69 -5.99 -20.69
N GLN A 11 -8.78 -6.72 -20.89
CA GLN A 11 -10.13 -6.24 -20.56
C GLN A 11 -10.31 -5.96 -19.05
N ASN A 12 -9.44 -6.54 -18.22
CA ASN A 12 -9.46 -6.41 -16.76
C ASN A 12 -8.47 -5.37 -16.24
N GLU A 13 -7.85 -4.60 -17.13
CA GLU A 13 -6.86 -3.59 -16.80
C GLU A 13 -7.34 -2.20 -17.20
N THR A 14 -7.00 -1.21 -16.39
CA THR A 14 -7.34 0.18 -16.63
C THR A 14 -6.22 1.08 -16.12
N ILE A 15 -5.83 2.06 -16.94
CA ILE A 15 -4.93 3.14 -16.54
C ILE A 15 -5.79 4.40 -16.37
N LYS A 16 -5.50 5.20 -15.35
CA LYS A 16 -6.12 6.50 -15.11
C LYS A 16 -5.10 7.59 -15.44
N GLY A 17 -5.56 8.71 -16.01
CA GLY A 17 -4.68 9.84 -16.30
C GLY A 17 -4.04 10.36 -15.02
N GLY A 18 -2.74 10.67 -15.09
CA GLY A 18 -1.92 11.03 -13.92
C GLY A 18 -1.43 9.83 -13.09
N TYR A 19 -1.80 8.60 -13.48
CA TYR A 19 -1.42 7.35 -12.83
C TYR A 19 -0.94 6.31 -13.86
N GLU A 20 -0.20 6.74 -14.87
CA GLU A 20 0.28 5.90 -15.98
C GLU A 20 1.17 4.75 -15.49
N ASP A 21 1.87 4.97 -14.38
CA ASP A 21 2.70 3.96 -13.72
C ASP A 21 1.90 2.90 -12.94
N TYR A 22 0.57 3.02 -12.86
CA TYR A 22 -0.28 2.14 -12.05
C TYR A 22 -1.43 1.55 -12.87
N ILE A 23 -1.34 0.25 -13.13
CA ILE A 23 -2.35 -0.49 -13.91
C ILE A 23 -3.37 -1.10 -12.93
N LEU A 24 -4.55 -0.51 -12.83
CA LEU A 24 -5.65 -0.98 -11.99
C LEU A 24 -6.26 -2.28 -12.53
N ARG A 25 -6.57 -3.23 -11.65
CA ARG A 25 -6.99 -4.59 -12.00
C ARG A 25 -8.17 -5.10 -11.17
N THR A 26 -8.90 -6.06 -11.72
CA THR A 26 -10.02 -6.71 -11.02
C THR A 26 -9.60 -7.44 -9.73
N PRO A 27 -10.46 -7.49 -8.69
CA PRO A 27 -11.88 -7.10 -8.70
C PRO A 27 -12.09 -5.59 -8.73
N HIS A 28 -13.05 -5.15 -9.55
CA HIS A 28 -13.44 -3.75 -9.69
C HIS A 28 -14.92 -3.62 -9.33
N LYS A 29 -15.21 -2.89 -8.26
CA LYS A 29 -16.58 -2.55 -7.86
C LYS A 29 -16.89 -1.15 -8.37
N LYS A 30 -17.57 -1.07 -9.51
CA LYS A 30 -17.95 0.19 -10.18
C LYS A 30 -18.79 1.12 -9.29
N THR A 31 -19.57 0.53 -8.40
CA THR A 31 -20.42 1.27 -7.45
C THR A 31 -19.97 1.01 -6.02
N TYR A 32 -19.41 2.03 -5.38
CA TYR A 32 -19.07 1.99 -3.97
C TYR A 32 -19.33 3.35 -3.34
N ARG A 33 -20.13 3.35 -2.29
CA ARG A 33 -20.35 4.51 -1.44
C ARG A 33 -19.52 4.30 -0.17
N PRO A 34 -18.47 5.10 0.08
CA PRO A 34 -17.74 5.01 1.33
C PRO A 34 -18.65 5.36 2.51
N ASP A 35 -18.47 4.67 3.63
CA ASP A 35 -19.15 5.01 4.89
C ASP A 35 -18.64 6.34 5.47
N ASP A 36 -19.33 6.86 6.49
CA ASP A 36 -19.01 8.16 7.09
C ASP A 36 -17.58 8.22 7.64
N ASN A 37 -17.06 7.10 8.14
CA ASN A 37 -15.70 7.02 8.64
C ASN A 37 -14.68 7.17 7.50
N MET A 38 -14.88 6.43 6.41
CA MET A 38 -14.05 6.52 5.22
C MET A 38 -14.14 7.89 4.55
N ARG A 39 -15.35 8.46 4.44
CA ARG A 39 -15.54 9.82 3.91
C ARG A 39 -14.84 10.87 4.77
N ARG A 40 -14.86 10.72 6.11
CA ARG A 40 -14.11 11.59 7.02
C ARG A 40 -12.62 11.51 6.75
N MET A 41 -12.06 10.30 6.63
CA MET A 41 -10.64 10.12 6.34
C MET A 41 -10.22 10.71 4.97
N ILE A 42 -11.06 10.54 3.94
CA ILE A 42 -10.82 11.14 2.61
C ILE A 42 -10.89 12.68 2.71
N THR A 43 -11.85 13.21 3.46
CA THR A 43 -11.97 14.66 3.71
C THR A 43 -10.74 15.21 4.42
N ASP A 44 -10.24 14.49 5.44
CA ASP A 44 -9.04 14.89 6.18
C ASP A 44 -7.81 14.88 5.27
N TYR A 45 -7.65 13.86 4.43
CA TYR A 45 -6.58 13.83 3.42
C TYR A 45 -6.62 15.07 2.51
N PHE A 46 -7.77 15.35 1.88
CA PHE A 46 -7.89 16.50 1.00
C PHE A 46 -7.70 17.83 1.72
N ARG A 47 -8.12 17.94 2.98
CA ARG A 47 -7.88 19.13 3.79
C ARG A 47 -6.40 19.41 3.97
N GLU A 48 -5.59 18.38 4.21
CA GLU A 48 -4.15 18.58 4.41
C GLU A 48 -3.49 19.08 3.12
N ILE A 49 -3.89 18.57 1.94
CA ILE A 49 -3.24 18.95 0.67
C ILE A 49 -3.78 20.24 0.06
N THR A 50 -5.08 20.53 0.19
CA THR A 50 -5.68 21.74 -0.40
C THR A 50 -5.75 22.90 0.59
N GLN A 51 -5.54 22.63 1.88
CA GLN A 51 -5.76 23.57 2.99
C GLN A 51 -7.21 24.12 3.08
N ALA A 52 -8.14 23.57 2.30
CA ALA A 52 -9.52 24.02 2.27
C ALA A 52 -10.33 23.54 3.49
N ASN A 53 -11.48 24.17 3.71
CA ASN A 53 -12.36 23.82 4.82
C ASN A 53 -12.99 22.42 4.64
N ARG A 54 -13.06 21.63 5.73
CA ARG A 54 -13.65 20.28 5.74
C ARG A 54 -15.06 20.21 5.15
N ASN A 55 -15.93 21.17 5.50
CA ASN A 55 -17.32 21.15 5.05
C ASN A 55 -17.41 21.40 3.54
N THR A 56 -16.55 22.29 3.04
CA THR A 56 -16.43 22.57 1.60
C THR A 56 -15.99 21.33 0.83
N ILE A 57 -14.93 20.66 1.31
CA ILE A 57 -14.43 19.40 0.72
C ILE A 57 -15.52 18.34 0.77
N LYS A 58 -16.11 18.09 1.94
CA LYS A 58 -17.13 17.05 2.15
C LYS A 58 -18.34 17.24 1.21
N ALA A 59 -18.76 18.48 0.99
CA ALA A 59 -19.87 18.81 0.09
C ALA A 59 -19.57 18.53 -1.38
N ARG A 60 -18.29 18.49 -1.77
CA ARG A 60 -17.83 18.26 -3.15
C ARG A 60 -17.31 16.85 -3.40
N LEU A 61 -17.12 16.04 -2.35
CA LEU A 61 -16.74 14.65 -2.51
C LEU A 61 -17.83 13.85 -3.25
N PRO A 62 -17.45 13.06 -4.27
CA PRO A 62 -18.41 12.24 -4.99
C PRO A 62 -19.03 11.19 -4.06
N ASP A 63 -20.31 10.93 -4.28
CA ASP A 63 -21.02 9.88 -3.55
C ASP A 63 -20.58 8.47 -3.95
N ASN A 64 -20.28 8.29 -5.24
CA ASN A 64 -19.80 7.05 -5.79
C ASN A 64 -18.29 7.13 -6.05
N MET A 65 -17.53 6.24 -5.42
CA MET A 65 -16.08 6.15 -5.54
C MET A 65 -15.68 4.70 -5.87
N PRO A 66 -15.54 4.31 -7.14
CA PRO A 66 -15.26 2.93 -7.53
C PRO A 66 -14.09 2.28 -6.76
N LEU A 67 -14.22 1.00 -6.42
CA LEU A 67 -13.15 0.26 -5.72
C LEU A 67 -12.37 -0.65 -6.65
N TRP A 68 -11.06 -0.66 -6.45
CA TRP A 68 -10.15 -1.59 -7.09
C TRP A 68 -9.48 -2.46 -6.03
N GLY A 69 -9.48 -3.77 -6.26
CA GLY A 69 -8.88 -4.75 -5.36
C GLY A 69 -7.45 -5.13 -5.73
N LYS A 70 -6.96 -4.71 -6.90
CA LYS A 70 -5.60 -5.00 -7.38
C LYS A 70 -5.07 -3.85 -8.22
N PHE A 71 -3.76 -3.70 -8.22
CA PHE A 71 -3.05 -2.90 -9.20
C PHE A 71 -1.67 -3.51 -9.49
N CYS A 72 -1.02 -3.07 -10.56
CA CYS A 72 0.35 -3.40 -10.91
C CYS A 72 1.15 -2.11 -11.03
N ILE A 73 2.35 -2.08 -10.46
CA ILE A 73 3.30 -1.00 -10.69
C ILE A 73 3.97 -1.28 -12.04
N ALA A 74 3.87 -0.33 -12.97
CA ALA A 74 4.48 -0.41 -14.30
C ALA A 74 6.02 -0.43 -14.17
N HIS A 75 6.70 -0.86 -15.23
CA HIS A 75 8.18 -0.87 -15.34
C HIS A 75 8.97 -1.68 -14.28
N GLY A 76 8.31 -2.23 -13.25
CA GLY A 76 8.88 -3.14 -12.24
C GLY A 76 8.04 -4.39 -11.98
N GLY A 77 6.79 -4.45 -12.47
CA GLY A 77 5.99 -5.68 -12.63
C GLY A 77 5.37 -6.26 -11.37
N ASP A 78 5.53 -5.62 -10.21
CA ASP A 78 4.93 -6.09 -8.98
C ASP A 78 3.42 -5.82 -8.94
N SER A 79 2.63 -6.88 -8.74
CA SER A 79 1.19 -6.79 -8.58
C SER A 79 0.82 -6.78 -7.10
N VAL A 80 0.18 -5.70 -6.68
CA VAL A 80 -0.39 -5.54 -5.34
C VAL A 80 -1.80 -6.09 -5.33
N ARG A 81 -2.13 -6.89 -4.31
CA ARG A 81 -3.49 -7.36 -4.05
C ARG A 81 -3.96 -6.79 -2.72
N CYS A 82 -4.99 -5.95 -2.77
CA CYS A 82 -5.57 -5.34 -1.58
C CYS A 82 -6.19 -6.39 -0.66
N THR A 83 -6.28 -6.11 0.65
CA THR A 83 -6.92 -6.99 1.63
C THR A 83 -8.34 -7.38 1.21
N MET A 84 -9.11 -6.44 0.65
CA MET A 84 -10.46 -6.72 0.16
C MET A 84 -10.53 -7.79 -0.94
N ALA A 85 -9.42 -8.07 -1.62
CA ALA A 85 -9.32 -9.04 -2.71
C ALA A 85 -8.51 -10.29 -2.33
N THR A 86 -7.91 -10.35 -1.13
CA THR A 86 -7.21 -11.55 -0.66
C THR A 86 -8.20 -12.66 -0.32
N SER A 87 -7.94 -13.84 -0.89
CA SER A 87 -8.60 -15.10 -0.54
C SER A 87 -8.18 -15.53 0.87
N ARG A 88 -9.08 -16.16 1.63
CA ARG A 88 -8.76 -16.74 2.96
C ARG A 88 -7.91 -18.02 2.86
N LYS A 89 -7.51 -18.44 1.67
CA LYS A 89 -6.65 -19.63 1.48
C LYS A 89 -5.28 -19.38 2.08
N ARG A 90 -4.90 -20.25 3.02
CA ARG A 90 -3.68 -20.16 3.83
C ARG A 90 -2.36 -20.24 3.03
N SER A 91 -2.40 -20.71 1.78
CA SER A 91 -1.23 -20.94 0.92
C SER A 91 -0.97 -19.84 -0.12
N GLU A 92 -1.81 -18.80 -0.19
CA GLU A 92 -1.59 -17.70 -1.15
C GLU A 92 -0.58 -16.68 -0.58
N ARG A 93 0.40 -16.27 -1.41
CA ARG A 93 1.34 -15.21 -1.05
C ARG A 93 0.58 -13.91 -0.78
N ASN A 94 0.79 -13.33 0.39
CA ASN A 94 0.12 -12.09 0.78
C ASN A 94 0.83 -10.87 0.18
N MET A 95 0.37 -10.46 -1.01
CA MET A 95 0.88 -9.32 -1.77
C MET A 95 0.19 -7.98 -1.44
N SER A 96 -0.34 -7.84 -0.21
CA SER A 96 -1.02 -6.61 0.23
C SER A 96 -0.06 -5.62 0.90
N PHE A 97 1.16 -6.03 1.22
CA PHE A 97 2.14 -5.20 1.90
C PHE A 97 2.98 -4.42 0.91
N VAL A 98 3.14 -3.12 1.17
CA VAL A 98 3.83 -2.19 0.28
C VAL A 98 4.79 -1.32 1.05
N ARG A 99 5.84 -0.90 0.34
CA ARG A 99 6.67 0.24 0.69
C ARG A 99 6.06 1.49 0.05
N PHE A 100 5.90 2.53 0.84
CA PHE A 100 5.46 3.84 0.36
C PHE A 100 6.33 4.93 0.97
N GLU A 101 6.51 6.01 0.22
CA GLU A 101 7.33 7.14 0.63
C GLU A 101 6.43 8.35 0.87
N LEU A 102 6.53 8.93 2.06
CA LEU A 102 5.84 10.17 2.43
C LEU A 102 6.86 11.15 2.98
N ILE A 103 6.51 12.43 3.02
CA ILE A 103 7.30 13.41 3.74
C ILE A 103 6.61 13.67 5.09
N VAL A 104 7.34 13.48 6.18
CA VAL A 104 6.81 13.55 7.55
C VAL A 104 7.66 14.52 8.33
N PHE A 105 7.06 15.66 8.67
CA PHE A 105 7.75 16.81 9.27
C PHE A 105 8.91 17.30 8.38
N ASP A 106 8.64 17.49 7.08
CA ASP A 106 9.60 17.95 6.07
C ASP A 106 10.76 16.99 5.78
N GLU A 107 10.72 15.78 6.36
CA GLU A 107 11.69 14.73 6.10
C GLU A 107 11.09 13.60 5.26
N PRO A 108 11.73 13.19 4.15
CA PRO A 108 11.28 12.02 3.42
C PRO A 108 11.43 10.77 4.30
N LYS A 109 10.32 10.06 4.52
CA LYS A 109 10.26 8.81 5.28
C LYS A 109 9.79 7.67 4.40
N VAL A 110 10.52 6.57 4.52
CA VAL A 110 10.14 5.28 3.97
C VAL A 110 9.28 4.56 4.99
N LEU A 111 8.09 4.14 4.57
CA LEU A 111 7.10 3.51 5.42
C LEU A 111 6.63 2.20 4.79
N TYR A 112 6.09 1.34 5.64
CA TYR A 112 5.57 0.05 5.23
C TYR A 112 4.17 -0.12 5.77
N GLY A 113 3.28 -0.63 4.92
CA GLY A 113 1.87 -0.72 5.26
C GLY A 113 1.16 -1.79 4.47
N ARG A 114 -0.10 -2.04 4.85
CA ARG A 114 -0.98 -2.96 4.13
C ARG A 114 -2.01 -2.17 3.34
N VAL A 115 -2.10 -2.41 2.04
CA VAL A 115 -3.14 -1.83 1.19
C VAL A 115 -4.45 -2.55 1.45
N GLU A 116 -5.40 -1.85 2.07
CA GLU A 116 -6.72 -2.40 2.36
C GLU A 116 -7.63 -2.40 1.12
N LYS A 117 -7.63 -1.29 0.38
CA LYS A 117 -8.43 -1.05 -0.83
C LYS A 117 -7.87 0.14 -1.61
N VAL A 118 -8.10 0.18 -2.92
CA VAL A 118 -7.88 1.37 -3.75
C VAL A 118 -9.25 1.98 -4.07
N ILE A 119 -9.42 3.26 -3.74
CA ILE A 119 -10.65 4.02 -3.96
C ILE A 119 -10.38 5.02 -5.09
N GLU A 120 -11.16 4.96 -6.16
CA GLU A 120 -11.14 5.96 -7.22
C GLU A 120 -12.04 7.14 -6.82
N CYS A 121 -11.44 8.29 -6.51
CA CYS A 121 -12.14 9.51 -6.15
C CYS A 121 -12.07 10.51 -7.31
N GLN A 122 -13.07 10.51 -8.19
CA GLN A 122 -13.15 11.49 -9.27
C GLN A 122 -13.67 12.82 -8.72
N LEU A 123 -12.79 13.80 -8.62
CA LEU A 123 -13.13 15.12 -8.13
C LEU A 123 -13.81 15.95 -9.24
N PRO A 124 -14.78 16.81 -8.87
CA PRO A 124 -15.29 17.81 -9.79
C PRO A 124 -14.20 18.83 -10.15
N ASP A 125 -14.30 19.42 -11.32
CA ASP A 125 -13.51 20.60 -11.73
C ASP A 125 -13.94 21.80 -10.87
N ASP A 126 -13.19 22.06 -9.80
CA ASP A 126 -13.56 22.95 -8.71
C ASP A 126 -12.30 23.56 -8.07
N PRO A 127 -12.25 24.89 -7.88
CA PRO A 127 -11.15 25.58 -7.21
C PRO A 127 -10.74 25.07 -5.83
N VAL A 128 -11.66 24.39 -5.13
CA VAL A 128 -11.36 23.70 -3.87
C VAL A 128 -10.34 22.58 -4.04
N PHE A 129 -10.30 21.98 -5.23
CA PHE A 129 -9.37 20.93 -5.66
C PHE A 129 -8.34 21.41 -6.68
N ASP A 130 -8.37 22.69 -7.10
CA ASP A 130 -7.26 23.36 -7.83
C ASP A 130 -6.00 23.51 -6.96
N GLY A 131 -5.99 22.90 -5.77
CA GLY A 131 -4.81 22.69 -4.96
C GLY A 131 -3.76 21.85 -5.71
N LYS A 132 -2.51 22.07 -5.32
CA LYS A 132 -1.33 21.54 -6.00
C LYS A 132 -1.38 20.02 -6.14
N ASP A 133 -0.82 19.55 -7.26
CA ASP A 133 -0.51 18.15 -7.50
C ASP A 133 0.21 17.56 -6.27
N ALA A 134 -0.40 16.54 -5.63
CA ALA A 134 0.16 15.91 -4.43
C ALA A 134 1.43 15.06 -4.75
N THR A 135 1.78 14.92 -6.02
CA THR A 135 3.12 14.46 -6.45
C THR A 135 4.17 15.57 -6.40
N GLN A 136 3.75 16.83 -6.22
CA GLN A 136 4.58 18.04 -6.24
C GLN A 136 4.59 18.81 -4.90
N GLU A 137 3.63 18.62 -3.97
CA GLU A 137 3.66 19.26 -2.65
C GLU A 137 3.27 18.36 -1.44
N LEU A 138 3.89 18.67 -0.29
CA LEU A 138 4.03 17.93 0.95
C LEU A 138 2.71 17.62 1.69
N THR A 139 2.56 16.38 2.18
CA THR A 139 1.45 15.97 3.06
C THR A 139 1.96 15.25 4.30
N PHE A 140 1.57 15.71 5.49
CA PHE A 140 2.09 15.25 6.79
C PHE A 140 1.14 14.27 7.49
N TYR A 141 1.66 13.36 8.31
CA TYR A 141 0.87 12.61 9.31
C TYR A 141 1.61 12.54 10.66
N ARG A 142 0.86 12.51 11.77
CA ARG A 142 1.40 12.76 13.12
C ARG A 142 1.58 11.53 14.03
N THR A 143 0.97 10.37 13.73
CA THR A 143 1.12 9.14 14.54
C THR A 143 0.69 7.89 13.75
N GLU A 144 1.34 6.75 13.99
CA GLU A 144 0.89 5.43 13.53
C GLU A 144 -0.26 4.87 14.40
N THR A 145 -0.98 3.85 13.88
CA THR A 145 -2.09 3.04 14.44
C THR A 145 -3.54 3.37 14.04
N ALA A 146 -3.78 3.88 12.82
CA ALA A 146 -5.10 3.87 12.17
C ALA A 146 -4.93 3.71 10.64
N PRO A 147 -5.92 3.19 9.89
CA PRO A 147 -5.86 3.23 8.43
C PRO A 147 -5.67 4.68 7.97
N ILE A 148 -4.81 4.90 6.98
CA ILE A 148 -4.55 6.21 6.38
C ILE A 148 -5.07 6.25 4.94
N ILE A 149 -5.48 7.43 4.49
CA ILE A 149 -5.71 7.70 3.06
C ILE A 149 -4.45 8.37 2.55
N THR A 150 -3.93 7.87 1.44
CA THR A 150 -2.77 8.43 0.76
C THR A 150 -2.93 8.23 -0.74
N ASP A 151 -2.16 8.99 -1.51
CA ASP A 151 -2.14 8.89 -2.96
C ASP A 151 -1.49 7.56 -3.41
N LEU A 152 -2.06 6.92 -4.43
CA LEU A 152 -1.53 5.68 -5.01
C LEU A 152 -0.08 5.85 -5.50
N ALA A 153 0.29 7.04 -5.98
CA ALA A 153 1.61 7.38 -6.47
C ALA A 153 2.71 7.33 -5.39
N THR A 154 2.34 7.32 -4.11
CA THR A 154 3.30 7.17 -3.00
C THR A 154 3.81 5.74 -2.87
N ILE A 155 3.11 4.75 -3.43
CA ILE A 155 3.47 3.34 -3.35
C ILE A 155 4.60 3.05 -4.35
N ARG A 156 5.74 2.57 -3.84
CA ARG A 156 6.95 2.34 -4.63
C ARG A 156 7.23 0.87 -4.92
N ALA A 157 6.84 -0.05 -4.03
CA ALA A 157 7.13 -1.47 -4.22
C ALA A 157 6.20 -2.38 -3.40
N VAL A 158 6.03 -3.62 -3.85
CA VAL A 158 5.52 -4.70 -3.00
C VAL A 158 6.64 -5.22 -2.11
N ILE A 159 6.33 -5.41 -0.83
CA ILE A 159 7.25 -6.04 0.11
C ILE A 159 6.74 -7.40 0.56
N GLY A 160 7.67 -8.32 0.81
CA GLY A 160 7.39 -9.57 1.51
C GLY A 160 7.45 -9.39 3.01
N ARG A 161 6.80 -10.29 3.75
CA ARG A 161 7.05 -10.47 5.19
C ARG A 161 7.30 -11.94 5.47
N VAL A 162 8.30 -12.23 6.30
CA VAL A 162 8.59 -13.58 6.80
C VAL A 162 8.36 -13.58 8.30
N GLN A 163 7.56 -14.52 8.76
CA GLN A 163 7.39 -14.75 10.17
C GLN A 163 8.69 -15.35 10.71
N THR A 164 9.29 -14.71 11.72
CA THR A 164 10.41 -15.32 12.42
C THR A 164 9.84 -16.29 13.45
N THR A 165 10.45 -17.48 13.56
CA THR A 165 10.11 -18.44 14.61
C THR A 165 10.74 -17.94 15.91
N GLY A 166 9.92 -17.27 16.72
CA GLY A 166 10.22 -17.11 18.14
C GLY A 166 10.25 -18.49 18.81
N GLY A 167 11.18 -18.68 19.75
CA GLY A 167 11.11 -19.80 20.69
C GLY A 167 9.85 -19.69 21.59
N PRO A 168 9.56 -20.71 22.42
CA PRO A 168 8.34 -20.81 23.22
C PRO A 168 8.01 -19.59 24.10
N SER A 169 9.00 -18.73 24.39
CA SER A 169 8.89 -17.56 25.26
C SER A 169 9.02 -16.20 24.55
N THR A 170 9.18 -16.15 23.22
CA THR A 170 9.36 -14.88 22.48
C THR A 170 8.13 -14.53 21.64
N GLN A 171 7.72 -13.26 21.71
CA GLN A 171 6.64 -12.72 20.87
C GLN A 171 6.93 -13.00 19.38
N GLN A 172 5.88 -13.22 18.60
CA GLN A 172 6.00 -13.42 17.15
C GLN A 172 6.46 -12.11 16.49
N HIS A 173 7.60 -12.14 15.80
CA HIS A 173 8.10 -10.99 15.03
C HIS A 173 7.95 -11.26 13.52
N TRP A 174 7.88 -10.18 12.73
CA TRP A 174 7.80 -10.25 11.27
C TRP A 174 9.01 -9.51 10.69
N GLY A 175 9.88 -10.24 9.98
CA GLY A 175 10.91 -9.64 9.15
C GLY A 175 10.31 -9.12 7.84
N ILE A 176 10.68 -7.91 7.43
CA ILE A 176 10.29 -7.34 6.14
C ILE A 176 11.34 -7.74 5.11
N ILE A 177 10.90 -8.29 3.98
CA ILE A 177 11.73 -8.51 2.80
C ILE A 177 11.38 -7.42 1.79
N ASP A 178 12.18 -6.37 1.79
CA ASP A 178 12.06 -5.29 0.82
C ASP A 178 12.83 -5.65 -0.46
N ARG A 179 12.11 -5.83 -1.57
CA ARG A 179 12.69 -6.13 -2.90
C ARG A 179 12.83 -4.89 -3.77
N SER A 180 12.64 -3.70 -3.21
CA SER A 180 12.73 -2.43 -3.94
C SER A 180 14.17 -2.05 -4.33
N SER A 181 15.19 -2.64 -3.69
CA SER A 181 16.59 -2.52 -4.12
C SER A 181 17.03 -3.76 -4.90
N ALA A 182 17.84 -3.57 -5.94
CA ALA A 182 18.27 -4.64 -6.86
C ALA A 182 19.12 -5.77 -6.22
N LEU A 183 19.39 -5.73 -4.91
CA LEU A 183 20.41 -6.55 -4.25
C LEU A 183 19.93 -7.32 -3.00
N THR A 184 18.67 -7.23 -2.58
CA THR A 184 18.24 -7.86 -1.32
C THR A 184 17.98 -9.37 -1.45
N ARG A 185 18.99 -10.17 -1.09
CA ARG A 185 18.87 -11.61 -0.79
C ARG A 185 18.96 -11.79 0.73
N THR A 186 17.94 -12.36 1.36
CA THR A 186 17.97 -12.70 2.79
C THR A 186 18.96 -13.86 3.01
N THR A 187 20.02 -13.64 3.77
CA THR A 187 20.86 -14.70 4.34
C THR A 187 20.34 -15.01 5.73
N PHE A 188 20.01 -16.28 6.00
CA PHE A 188 19.74 -16.73 7.35
C PHE A 188 21.10 -16.99 8.00
N GLU A 189 21.42 -16.29 9.09
CA GLU A 189 22.53 -16.68 9.94
C GLU A 189 22.10 -17.94 10.69
N GLU A 190 22.86 -19.03 10.50
CA GLU A 190 22.74 -20.21 11.35
C GLU A 190 23.07 -19.76 12.77
N ARG A 191 22.11 -19.90 13.68
CA ARG A 191 22.39 -19.71 15.10
C ARG A 191 23.37 -20.81 15.47
N ASP A 192 24.61 -20.42 15.78
CA ASP A 192 25.55 -21.31 16.46
C ASP A 192 24.81 -21.89 17.66
N SER A 193 24.51 -23.18 17.56
CA SER A 193 24.09 -24.00 18.68
C SER A 193 25.23 -23.89 19.68
N LEU A 194 25.01 -23.09 20.73
CA LEU A 194 25.84 -23.13 21.94
C LEU A 194 25.96 -24.60 22.30
N SER A 195 27.19 -25.11 22.18
CA SER A 195 27.53 -26.47 22.56
C SER A 195 27.08 -26.66 24.01
N ASP A 196 26.27 -27.69 24.23
CA ASP A 196 26.08 -28.25 25.55
C ASP A 196 27.47 -28.65 26.06
N GLU A 197 28.05 -27.85 26.95
CA GLU A 197 29.18 -28.29 27.75
C GLU A 197 28.63 -29.30 28.76
N ASP A 198 28.72 -30.57 28.38
CA ASP A 198 28.68 -31.71 29.29
C ASP A 198 29.85 -31.56 30.29
N ASP A 199 29.58 -30.99 31.46
CA ASP A 199 30.44 -31.13 32.64
C ASP A 199 30.02 -32.43 33.37
N ASP A 200 30.49 -33.56 32.84
CA ASP A 200 30.60 -34.83 33.57
C ASP A 200 32.02 -34.94 34.17
N ASP A 201 32.09 -34.72 35.49
CA ASP A 201 32.95 -35.26 36.56
C ASP A 201 34.48 -35.49 36.37
N LEU A 202 35.22 -35.17 37.47
CA LEU A 202 36.43 -35.80 38.09
C LEU A 202 37.21 -34.68 38.84
N ASP A 203 37.46 -34.66 40.15
CA ASP A 203 37.78 -35.68 41.18
C ASP A 203 37.10 -35.40 42.55
#